data_AF-A0A938RJH0-F1
#
_entry.id   AF-A0A938RJH0-F1
#
_cell.length_a   1.000
_cell.length_b   1.000
_cell.length_c   1.000
_cell.angle_alpha   90.00
_cell.angle_beta   90.00
_cell.angle_gamma   90.00
#
_symmetry.space_group_name_H-M   'P 1'
#
loop_
_entity.id
_entity.type
_entity.pdbx_description
1 polymer ?
#
loop_
_entity_poly.entity_id
_entity_poly.type
_entity_poly.pdbx_seq_one_letter_code
_entity_poly.pdbx_strand_id
1 'polypeptide(L)' 'MTDNNHPVLVIGGGISGIVCALELDRLGVPVMMVEKEASLGGLASR' A
#
# COMPACT_ATOMS: atom_id res chain seq x y z
N MET A 1 -26.22 -5.67 -8.30
CA MET A 1 -25.46 -4.48 -7.90
C MET A 1 -24.01 -4.90 -7.90
N THR A 2 -23.16 -4.33 -8.75
CA THR A 2 -21.75 -4.69 -8.78
C THR A 2 -21.08 -4.07 -7.57
N ASP A 3 -20.71 -4.89 -6.59
CA ASP A 3 -19.88 -4.49 -5.47
C ASP A 3 -18.48 -4.16 -6.02
N ASN A 4 -18.32 -2.95 -6.54
CA ASN A 4 -17.06 -2.42 -7.09
C ASN A 4 -16.09 -2.09 -5.94
N ASN A 5 -15.82 -3.05 -5.07
CA ASN A 5 -14.86 -2.89 -3.98
C ASN A 5 -13.46 -3.24 -4.48
N HIS A 6 -12.97 -2.47 -5.45
CA HIS A 6 -11.61 -2.63 -5.96
C HIS A 6 -10.62 -2.00 -4.98
N PRO A 7 -9.68 -2.76 -4.41
CA PRO A 7 -8.66 -2.20 -3.55
C PRO A 7 -7.74 -1.27 -4.35
N VAL A 8 -7.26 -0.21 -3.71
CA VAL A 8 -6.21 0.64 -4.27
C VAL A 8 -4.90 -0.14 -4.29
N LEU A 9 -4.30 -0.24 -5.48
CA LEU A 9 -2.99 -0.86 -5.66
C LEU A 9 -1.87 0.15 -5.40
N VAL A 10 -1.07 -0.09 -4.36
CA VAL A 10 0.12 0.69 -4.03
C VAL A 10 1.35 -0.07 -4.51
N ILE A 11 2.13 0.53 -5.40
CA ILE A 11 3.38 -0.06 -5.93
C ILE A 11 4.57 0.61 -5.25
N GLY A 12 5.35 -0.18 -4.51
CA GLY A 12 6.50 0.25 -3.73
C GLY A 12 6.20 0.28 -2.22
N GLY A 13 6.99 -0.47 -1.45
CA GLY A 13 6.96 -0.60 0.01
C GLY A 13 7.98 0.28 0.73
N GLY A 14 8.40 1.40 0.12
CA GLY A 14 9.18 2.44 0.79
C GLY A 14 8.33 3.24 1.79
N ILE A 15 8.96 4.19 2.50
CA ILE A 15 8.27 5.02 3.51
C ILE A 15 7.01 5.71 2.97
N SER A 16 7.06 6.24 1.75
CA SER A 16 5.92 6.89 1.11
C SER A 16 4.77 5.92 0.80
N GLY A 17 5.08 4.72 0.30
CA GLY A 17 4.08 3.70 -0.01
C GLY A 17 3.41 3.15 1.25
N ILE A 18 4.19 2.92 2.31
CA ILE A 18 3.69 2.51 3.62
C ILE A 18 2.73 3.56 4.20
N VAL A 19 3.14 4.83 4.22
CA VAL A 19 2.29 5.91 4.71
C VAL A 19 1.02 6.05 3.87
N CYS A 20 1.14 5.98 2.54
CA CYS A 20 -0.03 6.00 1.64
C CYS A 20 -1.03 4.88 1.96
N ALA A 21 -0.55 3.65 2.14
CA ALA A 21 -1.39 2.50 2.47
C ALA A 21 -2.08 2.67 3.84
N LEU A 22 -1.35 3.16 4.83
CA LEU A 22 -1.87 3.44 6.17
C LEU A 22 -2.96 4.51 6.17
N GLU A 23 -2.78 5.60 5.42
CA GLU A 23 -3.81 6.64 5.32
C GLU A 23 -5.06 6.17 4.58
N LEU A 24 -4.89 5.33 3.54
CA LEU A 24 -6.03 4.73 2.85
C LEU A 24 -6.82 3.77 3.76
N ASP A 25 -6.12 2.94 4.53
CA ASP A 25 -6.74 2.02 5.50
C ASP A 25 -7.50 2.79 6.60
N ARG A 26 -6.92 3.89 7.11
CA ARG A 26 -7.59 4.80 8.07
C ARG A 26 -8.89 5.40 7.55
N LEU A 27 -9.00 5.58 6.22
CA LEU A 27 -10.21 6.07 5.56
C LEU A 27 -11.19 4.94 5.20
N GLY A 28 -10.89 3.69 5.57
CA GLY A 28 -11.70 2.52 5.23
C GLY A 28 -11.59 2.12 3.75
N VAL A 29 -10.54 2.56 3.05
CA VAL A 29 -10.29 2.21 1.65
C VAL A 29 -9.42 0.95 1.60
N PRO A 30 -9.91 -0.18 1.05
CA PRO A 30 -9.12 -1.40 0.92
C PRO A 30 -7.87 -1.14 0.08
N VAL A 31 -6.73 -1.66 0.52
CA VAL A 31 -5.44 -1.51 -0.15
C VAL A 31 -4.79 -2.86 -0.42
N MET A 32 -4.13 -2.96 -1.57
CA MET A 32 -3.18 -4.02 -1.89
C MET A 32 -1.82 -3.37 -2.16
N MET A 33 -0.77 -3.83 -1.49
CA MET A 33 0.59 -3.33 -1.70
C MET A 33 1.44 -4.37 -2.43
N VAL A 34 2.28 -3.90 -3.36
CA VAL A 34 3.27 -4.71 -4.08
C VAL A 34 4.64 -4.07 -3.92
N GLU A 35 5.60 -4.83 -3.41
CA GLU A 35 7.02 -4.46 -3.30
C GLU A 35 7.86 -5.50 -4.05
N LYS A 36 8.95 -5.04 -4.68
CA LYS A 36 9.88 -5.86 -5.44
C LYS A 36 10.79 -6.68 -4.52
N GLU A 37 11.23 -6.08 -3.42
CA GLU A 37 12.13 -6.70 -2.45
C GLU A 37 11.38 -7.56 -1.43
N ALA A 38 12.11 -8.47 -0.76
CA ALA A 38 11.53 -9.35 0.27
C ALA A 38 11.16 -8.62 1.58
N SER A 39 11.54 -7.35 1.70
CA SER A 39 11.34 -6.53 2.90
C SER A 39 10.82 -5.14 2.55
N LEU A 40 9.98 -4.60 3.43
CA LEU A 40 9.54 -3.20 3.38
C LEU A 40 10.65 -2.24 3.84
N GLY A 41 10.45 -0.95 3.56
CA GLY A 41 11.31 0.15 4.03
C GLY A 41 12.03 0.90 2.90
N GLY A 42 12.19 0.29 1.73
CA GLY A 42 12.82 0.94 0.57
C GLY A 42 14.21 1.48 0.88
N LEU A 43 14.39 2.81 0.83
CA LEU A 43 15.67 3.45 1.19
C LEU A 43 15.96 3.44 2.70
N ALA A 44 14.93 3.34 3.54
CA ALA A 44 15.09 3.38 5.00
C ALA A 44 15.53 2.03 5.60
N SER A 45 15.49 0.94 4.83
CA SER A 45 15.89 -0.40 5.26
C SER A 45 17.26 -0.84 4.72
N ARG A 46 18.02 0.09 4.12
CA ARG A 46 19.40 -0.13 3.64
C ARG A 46 20.43 0.19 4.70
#